data_AF-A0A812FRW4-F1
#
_entry.id   AF-A0A812FRW4-F1
#
_cell.length_a   1.000
_cell.length_b   1.000
_cell.length_c   1.000
_cell.angle_alpha   90.00
_cell.angle_beta   90.00
_cell.angle_gamma   90.00
#
_symmetry.space_group_name_H-M   'P 1'
#
loop_
_entity.id
_entity.type
_entity.pdbx_description
1 polymer ?
#
loop_
_entity_poly.entity_id
_entity_poly.type
_entity_poly.pdbx_seq_one_letter_code
_entity_poly.pdbx_strand_id
1 'polypeptide(L)' 'MSDKTPSPLDDAPAEIKLAVDLIYLLETNEIDSDTALKAIKIVQNDLENKLALEKDKK' A
#
# COMPACT_ATOMS: atom_id res chain seq x y z
N MET A 1 8.64 33.14 5.87
CA MET A 1 8.13 32.21 4.86
C MET A 1 8.86 30.91 5.11
N SER A 2 8.20 29.93 5.70
CA SER A 2 8.85 28.69 6.13
C SER A 2 9.12 27.81 4.91
N ASP A 3 10.39 27.53 4.68
CA ASP A 3 10.87 26.58 3.67
C ASP A 3 10.17 25.23 3.86
N LYS A 4 9.28 24.91 2.94
CA LYS A 4 8.68 23.58 2.83
C LYS A 4 9.71 22.72 2.11
N THR A 5 10.65 22.15 2.84
CA THR A 5 11.54 21.11 2.31
C THR A 5 10.64 19.99 1.79
N PRO A 6 10.61 19.71 0.47
CA PRO A 6 9.76 18.66 -0.06
C PRO A 6 10.23 17.36 0.57
N SER A 7 9.31 16.67 1.26
CA SER A 7 9.64 15.35 1.76
C SER A 7 9.78 14.44 0.53
N PRO A 8 10.76 13.53 0.47
CA PRO A 8 10.95 12.65 -0.69
C PRO A 8 9.71 11.80 -1.05
N LEU A 9 8.75 11.71 -0.13
CA LEU A 9 7.46 11.06 -0.31
C LEU A 9 6.46 11.91 -1.07
N ASP A 10 6.57 13.24 -1.11
CA ASP A 10 5.59 14.11 -1.77
C ASP A 10 5.57 13.89 -3.29
N ASP A 11 6.70 13.55 -3.90
CA ASP A 11 6.85 13.29 -5.34
C ASP A 11 6.89 11.79 -5.71
N ALA A 12 6.74 10.89 -4.73
CA ALA A 12 6.77 9.45 -4.98
C ALA A 12 5.53 8.97 -5.77
N PRO A 13 5.65 7.88 -6.56
CA PRO A 13 4.51 7.21 -7.19
C PRO A 13 3.45 6.81 -6.16
N ALA A 14 2.19 6.74 -6.60
CA ALA A 14 1.05 6.49 -5.72
C ALA A 14 1.17 5.15 -4.98
N GLU A 15 1.68 4.12 -5.66
CA GLU A 15 1.95 2.80 -5.10
C GLU A 15 3.02 2.82 -3.98
N ILE A 16 4.02 3.70 -4.10
CA ILE A 16 5.08 3.85 -3.10
C ILE A 16 4.53 4.57 -1.87
N LYS A 17 3.76 5.66 -2.06
CA LYS A 17 3.10 6.37 -0.96
C LYS A 17 2.18 5.44 -0.17
N LEU A 18 1.34 4.68 -0.88
CA LEU A 18 0.43 3.73 -0.25
C LEU A 18 1.18 2.62 0.49
N ALA A 19 2.27 2.10 -0.05
CA ALA A 19 3.08 1.09 0.64
C ALA A 19 3.65 1.63 1.96
N VAL A 20 4.12 2.89 1.98
CA VAL A 20 4.63 3.54 3.19
C VAL A 20 3.53 3.72 4.23
N ASP A 21 2.35 4.19 3.81
CA ASP A 21 1.20 4.34 4.71
C ASP A 21 0.78 3.00 5.32
N LEU A 22 0.76 1.92 4.52
CA LEU A 22 0.44 0.58 4.98
C LEU A 22 1.48 0.05 5.97
N ILE A 23 2.77 0.24 5.71
CA ILE A 23 3.84 -0.16 6.64
C ILE A 23 3.67 0.58 7.98
N TYR A 24 3.46 1.90 7.94
CA TYR A 24 3.24 2.69 9.14
C TYR A 24 2.04 2.18 9.96
N LEU A 25 0.93 1.83 9.29
CA LEU A 25 -0.24 1.26 9.96
C LEU A 25 0.07 -0.10 10.60
N LEU A 26 0.79 -0.99 9.90
CA LEU A 26 1.15 -2.30 10.43
C LEU A 26 2.06 -2.18 11.66
N GLU A 27 3.06 -1.29 11.60
CA GLU A 27 3.97 -1.02 12.73
C GLU A 27 3.23 -0.40 13.92
N THR A 28 2.34 0.58 13.67
CA THR A 28 1.56 1.24 14.73
C THR A 28 0.61 0.28 15.45
N ASN A 29 0.16 -0.78 14.76
CA ASN A 29 -0.70 -1.82 15.33
C ASN A 29 0.11 -3.03 15.84
N GLU A 30 1.44 -2.94 15.89
CA GLU A 30 2.35 -4.00 16.37
C GLU A 30 2.14 -5.35 15.66
N ILE A 31 1.78 -5.30 14.37
CA ILE A 31 1.54 -6.51 13.58
C ILE A 31 2.89 -7.12 13.18
N ASP A 32 3.08 -8.41 13.51
CA ASP A 32 4.30 -9.11 13.13
C ASP A 32 4.41 -9.28 11.61
N SER A 33 5.65 -9.29 11.10
CA SER A 33 5.89 -9.30 9.66
C SER A 33 5.36 -10.55 8.95
N ASP A 34 5.31 -11.71 9.63
CA ASP A 34 4.80 -12.96 9.02
C ASP A 34 3.27 -12.88 8.84
N THR A 35 2.55 -12.41 9.85
CA THR A 35 1.11 -12.12 9.76
C THR A 35 0.81 -11.04 8.73
N ALA A 36 1.58 -9.95 8.71
CA ALA A 36 1.43 -8.87 7.73
C ALA A 36 1.61 -9.38 6.29
N LEU A 37 2.65 -10.19 6.02
CA LEU A 37 2.88 -10.77 4.69
C LEU A 37 1.74 -11.69 4.25
N LYS A 38 1.22 -12.53 5.15
CA LYS A 38 0.06 -13.39 4.85
C LYS A 38 -1.19 -12.56 4.53
N ALA A 39 -1.45 -11.50 5.31
CA ALA A 39 -2.57 -10.61 5.08
C ALA A 39 -2.44 -9.85 3.74
N ILE A 40 -1.27 -9.29 3.45
CA ILE A 40 -0.98 -8.62 2.18
C ILE A 40 -1.18 -9.59 1.01
N LYS A 41 -0.80 -10.86 1.15
CA LYS A 41 -1.00 -11.86 0.09
C LYS A 41 -2.49 -12.10 -0.21
N ILE A 42 -3.32 -12.12 0.83
CA ILE A 42 -4.78 -12.25 0.67
C ILE A 42 -5.34 -11.01 -0.05
N VAL A 43 -4.95 -9.81 0.36
CA VAL A 43 -5.37 -8.55 -0.26
C VAL A 43 -4.92 -8.48 -1.72
N GLN A 44 -3.68 -8.85 -2.02
CA GLN A 44 -3.16 -8.92 -3.39
C GLN A 44 -4.05 -9.80 -4.26
N ASN A 45 -4.33 -11.03 -3.81
CA ASN A 45 -5.14 -11.97 -4.57
C ASN A 45 -6.57 -11.45 -4.79
N ASP A 46 -7.19 -10.77 -3.82
CA ASP A 46 -8.51 -10.13 -3.99
C ASP A 46 -8.50 -9.03 -5.06
N LEU A 47 -7.47 -8.17 -5.05
CA LEU A 47 -7.30 -7.12 -6.05
C LEU A 47 -7.05 -7.69 -7.45
N GLU A 48 -6.24 -8.73 -7.57
CA GLU A 48 -5.99 -9.45 -8.84
C GLU A 48 -7.29 -10.04 -9.40
N ASN A 49 -8.11 -10.67 -8.55
CA ASN A 49 -9.42 -11.19 -8.95
C ASN A 49 -10.36 -10.07 -9.41
N LYS A 50 -10.40 -8.94 -8.70
CA LYS A 50 -11.18 -7.76 -9.12
C LYS A 50 -10.72 -7.25 -10.48
N LEU A 51 -9.41 -7.14 -10.71
CA LEU A 51 -8.87 -6.74 -12.01
C LEU A 51 -9.21 -7.72 -13.13
N ALA A 52 -9.26 -9.03 -12.85
CA ALA A 52 -9.70 -10.03 -13.82
C ALA A 52 -11.19 -9.84 -14.18
N LEU A 53 -12.05 -9.68 -13.18
CA LEU A 53 -13.48 -9.44 -13.38
C LEU A 53 -13.77 -8.14 -14.16
N GLU A 54 -12.99 -7.08 -13.96
CA GLU A 54 -13.12 -5.83 -14.72
C GLU A 54 -12.66 -5.98 -16.18
N LYS A 55 -11.73 -6.91 -16.47
CA LYS A 55 -11.33 -7.23 -17.85
C LYS A 55 -12.38 -8.05 -18.58
N ASP A 56 -13.09 -8.94 -17.89
CA ASP A 56 -14.15 -9.78 -18.48
C ASP A 56 -15.44 -9.00 -18.78
N LYS A 57 -15.61 -7.80 -18.19
CA LYS A 57 -16.73 -6.88 -18.47
C LYS A 57 -16.52 -6.02 -19.72
N LYS A 58 -15.35 -6.07 -20.35
CA LYS A 58 -14.98 -5.22 -21.49
C LYS A 58 -15.05 -5.98 -22.81
#